data_AF-A0A8J3ZKA9-F1
#
_entry.id   AF-A0A8J3ZKA9-F1
#
_cell.length_a   1.000
_cell.length_b   1.000
_cell.length_c   1.000
_cell.angle_alpha   90.00
_cell.angle_beta   90.00
_cell.angle_gamma   90.00
#
_symmetry.space_group_name_H-M   'P 1'
#
loop_
_entity.id
_entity.type
_entity.pdbx_description
1 polymer ?
#
loop_
_entity_poly.entity_id
_entity_poly.type
_entity_poly.pdbx_seq_one_letter_code
_entity_poly.pdbx_strand_id
1 'polypeptide(L)'
;MRADPRTAWSCLRRRDSVFSEDPIFGILARGQVAANGFWASVAVPASRADAMPSGVIGPHGHRLAAAPTDCRPAVVCVDLADPDLDVASRKETQWRRLAYSSTGYPALRVDPRGTDRTCG
;
A
#
# COMPACT_ATOMS: atom_id res chain seq x y z
N MET A 1 10.16 32.40 35.27
CA MET A 1 9.38 31.59 34.32
C MET A 1 10.13 30.26 34.14
N ARG A 2 9.74 29.22 34.88
CA ARG A 2 10.41 27.90 34.84
C ARG A 2 9.81 27.11 33.67
N ALA A 3 10.66 26.64 32.77
CA ALA A 3 10.25 25.74 31.71
C ALA A 3 9.72 24.44 32.33
N ASP A 4 8.53 24.01 31.90
CA ASP A 4 7.88 22.77 32.34
C ASP A 4 8.64 21.55 31.75
N PRO A 5 9.19 20.66 32.59
CA PRO A 5 9.89 19.46 32.13
C PRO A 5 9.00 18.43 31.40
N ARG A 6 7.67 18.62 31.38
CA ARG A 6 6.74 17.75 30.63
C ARG A 6 6.67 18.04 29.13
N THR A 7 7.24 19.15 28.66
CA THR A 7 7.27 19.51 27.23
C THR A 7 8.52 18.97 26.50
N ALA A 8 9.45 18.33 27.22
CA ALA A 8 10.72 17.83 26.70
C ALA A 8 10.64 16.42 26.06
N TRP A 9 9.44 15.84 25.92
CA TRP A 9 9.22 14.60 25.16
C TRP A 9 9.06 14.89 23.66
N SER A 10 9.84 15.81 23.11
CA SER A 10 9.94 16.00 21.66
C SER A 10 10.78 14.85 21.09
N CYS A 11 10.09 13.85 20.54
CA CYS A 11 10.63 12.93 19.55
C CYS A 11 11.96 12.28 19.95
N LEU A 12 12.02 11.60 21.10
CA LEU A 12 13.11 10.65 21.31
C LEU A 12 12.98 9.60 20.21
N ARG A 13 13.90 9.72 19.24
CA ARG A 13 14.00 8.97 17.98
C ARG A 13 14.28 7.50 18.30
N ARG A 14 13.30 6.80 18.88
CA ARG A 14 13.33 5.36 19.01
C ARG A 14 13.21 4.85 17.57
N ARG A 15 14.36 4.49 16.99
CA ARG A 15 14.42 3.82 15.70
C ARG A 15 13.67 2.51 15.89
N ASP A 16 12.39 2.50 15.57
CA ASP A 16 11.64 1.26 15.39
C ASP A 16 12.23 0.62 14.14
N SER A 17 13.22 -0.26 14.33
CA SER A 17 14.01 -0.90 13.25
C SER A 17 13.14 -1.74 12.31
N VAL A 18 11.91 -2.05 12.73
CA VAL A 18 10.93 -2.82 11.97
C VAL A 18 10.25 -1.98 10.88
N PHE A 19 10.23 -0.64 11.03
CA PHE A 19 9.58 0.25 10.08
C PHE A 19 10.59 1.10 9.34
N SER A 20 10.62 0.93 8.01
CA SER A 20 11.43 1.75 7.13
C SER A 20 10.91 3.20 7.11
N GLU A 21 11.85 4.14 6.99
CA GLU A 21 11.58 5.57 6.76
C GLU A 21 11.39 5.87 5.26
N ASP A 22 11.59 4.88 4.38
CA ASP A 22 11.51 5.07 2.94
C ASP A 22 10.04 5.08 2.47
N PRO A 23 9.56 6.17 1.84
CA PRO A 23 8.20 6.25 1.30
C PRO A 23 7.91 5.20 0.21
N ILE A 24 8.94 4.54 -0.34
CA ILE A 24 8.79 3.45 -1.32
C ILE A 24 7.86 2.35 -0.81
N PHE A 25 7.87 2.05 0.49
CA PHE A 25 7.01 1.01 1.05
C PHE A 25 5.53 1.38 0.95
N GLY A 26 5.19 2.67 1.04
CA GLY A 26 3.82 3.14 0.78
C GLY A 26 3.43 3.06 -0.69
N ILE A 27 4.36 3.29 -1.60
CA ILE A 27 4.13 3.12 -3.04
C ILE A 27 3.93 1.63 -3.37
N LEU A 28 4.80 0.75 -2.85
CA LEU A 28 4.72 -0.69 -3.05
C LEU A 28 3.44 -1.27 -2.47
N ALA A 29 3.03 -0.85 -1.27
CA ALA A 29 1.77 -1.28 -0.68
C ALA A 29 0.58 -0.93 -1.58
N ARG A 30 0.52 0.31 -2.08
CA ARG A 30 -0.53 0.75 -3.02
C ARG A 30 -0.50 -0.02 -4.34
N GLY A 31 0.68 -0.22 -4.90
CA GLY A 31 0.87 -1.01 -6.11
C GLY A 31 0.41 -2.45 -5.95
N GLN A 32 0.72 -3.08 -4.82
CA GLN A 32 0.30 -4.45 -4.51
C GLN A 32 -1.22 -4.54 -4.40
N VAL A 33 -1.85 -3.58 -3.73
CA VAL A 33 -3.31 -3.53 -3.61
C VAL A 33 -3.96 -3.35 -4.99
N ALA A 34 -3.48 -2.40 -5.79
CA ALA A 34 -3.97 -2.17 -7.16
C ALA A 34 -3.78 -3.38 -8.07
N ALA A 35 -2.62 -4.02 -7.98
CA ALA A 35 -2.28 -5.18 -8.80
C ALA A 35 -3.13 -6.40 -8.50
N ASN A 36 -3.70 -6.51 -7.30
CA ASN A 36 -4.46 -7.67 -6.86
C ASN A 36 -5.96 -7.38 -6.64
N GLY A 37 -6.38 -6.12 -6.60
CA GLY A 37 -7.79 -5.72 -6.51
C GLY A 37 -8.44 -6.03 -5.16
N PHE A 38 -7.70 -5.92 -4.05
CA PHE A 38 -8.24 -6.07 -2.69
C PHE A 38 -8.21 -4.75 -1.92
N TRP A 39 -8.65 -4.73 -0.66
CA TRP A 39 -8.42 -3.60 0.25
C TRP A 39 -7.32 -3.96 1.25
N ALA A 40 -6.54 -2.97 1.69
CA ALA A 40 -5.57 -3.18 2.77
C ALA A 40 -5.66 -2.07 3.81
N SER A 41 -5.76 -2.46 5.08
CA SER A 41 -5.47 -1.60 6.21
C SER A 41 -3.97 -1.64 6.52
N VAL A 42 -3.33 -0.48 6.55
CA VAL A 42 -1.90 -0.35 6.87
C VAL A 42 -1.78 0.35 8.22
N ALA A 43 -1.12 -0.30 9.17
CA ALA A 43 -0.84 0.25 10.49
C ALA A 43 0.66 0.54 10.61
N VAL A 44 0.96 1.79 10.94
CA VAL A 44 2.31 2.34 11.08
C VAL A 44 2.36 3.13 12.38
N PRO A 45 3.44 3.03 13.17
CA PRO A 45 3.64 3.88 14.34
C PRO A 45 3.53 5.36 13.99
N ALA A 46 2.95 6.17 14.88
CA ALA A 46 2.81 7.61 14.68
C ALA A 46 4.17 8.29 14.43
N SER A 47 5.25 7.78 15.03
CA SER A 47 6.63 8.23 14.81
C SER A 47 7.12 8.12 13.35
N ARG A 48 6.40 7.39 12.49
CA ARG A 48 6.71 7.14 11.08
C ARG A 48 5.61 7.62 10.13
N ALA A 49 4.68 8.44 10.63
CA ALA A 49 3.55 8.92 9.86
C ALA A 49 3.97 9.87 8.71
N ASP A 50 5.18 10.42 8.75
CA ASP A 50 5.78 11.23 7.70
C ASP A 50 6.15 10.41 6.45
N ALA A 51 6.73 9.22 6.64
CA ALA A 51 7.08 8.31 5.54
C ALA A 51 5.84 7.60 4.98
N MET A 52 4.98 7.09 5.87
CA MET A 52 3.74 6.44 5.50
C MET A 52 2.73 6.52 6.65
N PRO A 53 1.70 7.38 6.57
CA PRO A 53 0.66 7.38 7.59
C PRO A 53 -0.17 6.08 7.50
N SER A 54 -0.61 5.63 8.67
CA SER A 54 -1.62 4.57 8.82
C SER A 54 -2.88 4.91 8.03
N GLY A 55 -3.61 3.91 7.54
CA GLY A 55 -4.84 4.17 6.79
C GLY A 55 -5.35 2.97 6.02
N VAL A 56 -6.28 3.22 5.10
CA VAL A 56 -6.91 2.20 4.26
C VAL A 56 -6.62 2.50 2.80
N ILE A 57 -6.13 1.51 2.06
CA ILE A 57 -5.91 1.55 0.61
C ILE A 57 -7.02 0.77 -0.07
N GLY A 58 -7.65 1.38 -1.06
CA GLY A 58 -8.70 0.75 -1.86
C GLY A 58 -8.15 -0.07 -3.03
N PRO A 59 -8.99 -0.90 -3.68
CA PRO A 59 -8.64 -1.80 -4.78
C PRO A 59 -8.02 -1.10 -6.00
N HIS A 60 -8.30 0.19 -6.18
CA HIS A 60 -7.69 1.06 -7.19
C HIS A 60 -6.25 1.53 -6.84
N GLY A 61 -5.71 1.16 -5.68
CA GLY A 61 -4.41 1.63 -5.19
C GLY A 61 -4.40 3.03 -4.54
N HIS A 62 -5.45 3.84 -4.72
CA HIS A 62 -5.61 5.09 -3.96
C HIS A 62 -5.94 4.84 -2.49
N ARG A 63 -5.57 5.80 -1.64
CA ARG A 63 -5.96 5.80 -0.23
C ARG A 63 -7.41 6.24 -0.08
N LEU A 64 -8.18 5.47 0.67
CA LEU A 64 -9.55 5.83 1.06
C LEU A 64 -9.54 6.76 2.27
N ALA A 65 -8.62 6.53 3.20
CA ALA A 65 -8.35 7.43 4.31
C ALA A 65 -6.94 7.25 4.85
N ALA A 66 -6.42 8.27 5.52
CA ALA A 66 -5.09 8.28 6.13
C ALA A 66 -5.10 9.03 7.46
N ALA A 67 -4.27 8.57 8.39
CA ALA A 67 -4.01 9.24 9.64
C ALA A 67 -3.23 10.54 9.37
N PRO A 68 -3.34 11.54 10.26
CA PRO A 68 -2.49 12.72 10.20
C PRO A 68 -1.00 12.35 10.23
N THR A 69 -0.16 13.20 9.61
CA THR A 69 1.30 13.05 9.59
C THR A 69 1.98 13.88 10.68
N ASP A 70 1.24 14.25 11.74
CA ASP A 70 1.69 15.14 12.83
C ASP A 70 2.43 14.39 13.95
N CYS A 71 2.77 13.13 13.70
CA CYS A 71 3.41 12.21 14.63
C CYS A 71 2.61 11.94 15.92
N ARG A 72 1.27 12.13 15.89
CA ARG A 72 0.40 11.80 17.01
C ARG A 72 -0.38 10.50 16.77
N PRO A 73 -0.72 9.75 17.83
CA PRO A 73 -1.62 8.60 17.71
C PRO A 73 -2.97 9.03 17.15
N ALA A 74 -3.45 8.30 16.15
CA ALA A 74 -4.75 8.55 15.53
C ALA A 74 -5.39 7.22 15.07
N VAL A 75 -6.71 7.23 14.96
CA VAL A 75 -7.51 6.13 14.41
C VAL A 75 -8.26 6.65 13.20
N VAL A 76 -8.32 5.82 12.17
CA VAL A 76 -9.01 6.13 10.92
C VAL A 76 -10.01 5.02 10.62
N CYS A 77 -11.23 5.42 10.31
CA CYS A 77 -12.32 4.51 9.97
C CYS A 77 -12.78 4.81 8.55
N VAL A 78 -13.07 3.74 7.80
CA VAL A 78 -13.62 3.82 6.45
C VAL A 78 -14.76 2.83 6.36
N ASP A 79 -15.88 3.26 5.79
CA ASP A 79 -16.94 2.35 5.41
C ASP A 79 -16.59 1.70 4.06
N LEU A 80 -16.50 0.38 4.05
CA LEU A 80 -16.16 -0.40 2.86
C LEU A 80 -17.40 -0.83 2.06
N ALA A 81 -18.62 -0.53 2.55
CA ALA A 81 -19.88 -0.82 1.85
C ALA A 81 -20.22 0.20 0.75
N ASP A 82 -19.33 1.14 0.46
CA ASP A 82 -19.53 2.16 -0.57
C ASP A 82 -19.66 1.53 -1.98
N PRO A 83 -20.78 1.76 -2.70
CA PRO A 83 -20.99 1.25 -4.05
C PRO A 83 -19.90 1.64 -5.06
N ASP A 84 -19.25 2.79 -4.87
CA ASP A 84 -18.19 3.26 -5.77
C ASP A 84 -16.92 2.39 -5.67
N LEU A 85 -16.74 1.67 -4.55
CA LEU A 85 -15.65 0.71 -4.34
C LEU A 85 -15.95 -0.69 -4.92
N ASP A 86 -17.21 -0.98 -5.19
CA ASP A 86 -17.68 -2.31 -5.62
C ASP A 86 -17.29 -2.62 -7.07
N VAL A 87 -17.15 -1.58 -7.92
CA VAL A 87 -16.72 -1.70 -9.31
C VAL A 87 -15.26 -2.16 -9.40
N ALA A 88 -14.37 -1.52 -8.67
CA ALA A 88 -12.94 -1.82 -8.66
C ALA A 88 -12.66 -3.23 -8.07
N SER A 89 -13.39 -3.63 -7.02
CA SER A 89 -13.21 -4.97 -6.45
C SER A 89 -13.84 -6.10 -7.28
N ARG A 90 -15.02 -5.91 -7.88
CA ARG A 90 -15.71 -7.00 -8.59
C ARG A 90 -15.34 -7.11 -10.07
N LYS A 91 -15.21 -6.00 -10.79
CA LYS A 91 -15.02 -6.03 -12.26
C LYS A 91 -13.56 -6.18 -12.67
N GLU A 92 -12.62 -5.56 -11.96
CA GLU A 92 -11.19 -5.72 -12.27
C GLU A 92 -10.65 -7.10 -11.86
N THR A 93 -11.32 -7.79 -10.95
CA THR A 93 -10.90 -9.13 -10.49
C THR A 93 -11.31 -10.24 -11.46
N GLN A 94 -12.27 -9.98 -12.36
CA GLN A 94 -12.80 -11.02 -13.25
C GLN A 94 -11.75 -11.60 -14.20
N TRP A 95 -10.92 -10.76 -14.84
CA TRP A 95 -9.86 -11.24 -15.73
C TRP A 95 -8.76 -12.01 -14.98
N ARG A 96 -8.50 -11.65 -13.71
CA ARG A 96 -7.57 -12.36 -12.83
C ARG A 96 -8.11 -13.72 -12.41
N ARG A 97 -9.39 -13.80 -12.02
CA ARG A 97 -10.07 -15.08 -11.75
C ARG A 97 -10.01 -15.98 -12.98
N LEU A 98 -10.22 -15.42 -14.17
CA LEU A 98 -10.08 -16.17 -15.42
C LEU A 98 -8.64 -16.65 -15.63
N ALA A 99 -7.64 -15.76 -15.47
CA ALA A 99 -6.22 -16.07 -15.61
C ALA A 99 -5.72 -17.14 -14.62
N TYR A 100 -6.24 -17.16 -13.38
CA TYR A 100 -5.89 -18.16 -12.37
C TYR A 100 -6.77 -19.42 -12.41
N SER A 101 -7.95 -19.37 -13.04
CA SER A 101 -8.85 -20.53 -13.19
C SER A 101 -8.52 -21.43 -14.37
N SER A 102 -7.69 -20.98 -15.32
CA SER A 102 -7.19 -21.84 -16.38
C SER A 102 -6.05 -22.72 -15.85
N THR A 103 -6.27 -24.03 -15.85
CA THR A 103 -5.29 -25.12 -15.67
C THR A 103 -4.21 -25.15 -16.77
N GLY A 104 -3.71 -24.00 -17.16
CA GLY A 104 -2.73 -23.82 -18.22
C GLY A 104 -2.56 -22.35 -18.46
N TYR A 105 -1.43 -21.79 -18.03
CA TYR A 105 -0.77 -20.81 -18.88
C TYR A 105 -0.70 -21.48 -20.27
N PRO A 106 -1.41 -21.01 -21.31
CA PRO A 106 -1.04 -21.42 -22.64
C PRO A 106 0.43 -21.04 -22.75
N ALA A 107 1.30 -22.05 -22.93
CA ALA A 107 2.75 -21.90 -22.94
C ALA A 107 3.07 -20.56 -23.60
N LEU A 108 3.71 -19.65 -22.84
CA LEU A 108 4.12 -18.33 -23.31
C LEU A 108 4.51 -18.46 -24.77
N ARG A 109 3.67 -17.95 -25.67
CA ARG A 109 4.02 -17.92 -27.09
C ARG A 109 5.06 -16.83 -27.18
N VAL A 110 6.31 -17.22 -26.91
CA VAL A 110 7.48 -16.36 -27.05
C VAL A 110 7.44 -15.85 -28.48
N ASP A 111 7.32 -14.52 -28.64
CA ASP A 111 7.44 -13.89 -29.94
C ASP A 111 8.85 -14.23 -30.47
N PRO A 112 9.00 -14.87 -31.64
CA PRO A 112 10.30 -15.20 -32.20
C PRO A 112 11.21 -13.98 -32.45
N ARG A 113 10.70 -12.75 -32.32
CA ARG A 113 11.52 -11.53 -32.31
C ARG A 113 12.50 -11.42 -31.13
N GLY A 114 12.39 -12.28 -30.11
CA GLY A 114 13.29 -12.30 -28.94
C GLY A 114 14.58 -13.08 -29.09
N THR A 115 14.74 -13.88 -30.16
CA THR A 115 15.92 -14.76 -30.35
C THR A 115 17.10 -14.12 -31.08
N ASP A 116 16.95 -12.88 -31.57
CA ASP A 116 17.98 -12.19 -32.36
C ASP A 116 18.81 -11.20 -31.53
N ARG A 117 19.42 -11.67 -30.43
CA ARG A 117 20.37 -10.88 -29.62
C ARG A 117 21.60 -11.67 -29.17
N THR A 118 22.02 -12.66 -29.94
CA THR A 118 23.32 -13.32 -29.77
C THR A 118 23.98 -13.53 -31.12
N CYS A 119 24.56 -12.46 -31.66
CA CYS A 119 25.68 -12.54 -32.60
C CYS A 119 26.73 -11.53 -32.11
N GLY A 120 27.73 -12.06 -31.41
CA GLY A 120 29.07 -11.51 -31.30
C GLY A 120 30.02 -12.43 -32.05
#